data_AF-A0A1X6MWZ1-F1
#
_entry.id   AF-A0A1X6MWZ1-F1
#
_cell.length_a   1.000
_cell.length_b   1.000
_cell.length_c   1.000
_cell.angle_alpha   90.00
_cell.angle_beta   90.00
_cell.angle_gamma   90.00
#
_symmetry.space_group_name_H-M   'P 1'
#
loop_
_entity.id
_entity.type
_entity.pdbx_description
1 polymer ?
#
loop_
_entity_poly.entity_id
_entity_poly.type
_entity_poly.pdbx_seq_one_letter_code
_entity_poly.pdbx_strand_id
1 'polypeptide(L)'
;LRTRLLITLVKIFVPSAILLVLGGLLVWEPHIELAFYSRDWIQSEIEPILPLAGCFDPARVSPRYNVSDALYGPKRTEVHAGLPLRLG
;
A
#
# COMPACT_ATOMS: atom_id res chain seq x y z
N LEU A 1 20.17 -51.78 -8.02
CA LEU A 1 20.46 -50.51 -8.74
C LEU A 1 19.65 -49.32 -8.20
N ARG A 2 18.33 -49.42 -8.07
CA ARG A 2 17.41 -48.33 -7.63
C ARG A 2 17.84 -47.59 -6.35
N THR A 3 18.21 -48.31 -5.29
CA THR A 3 18.60 -47.71 -4.00
C THR A 3 19.90 -46.92 -4.10
N ARG A 4 20.87 -47.40 -4.88
CA ARG A 4 22.14 -46.68 -5.09
C ARG A 4 21.92 -45.39 -5.88
N LEU A 5 21.04 -45.42 -6.87
CA LEU A 5 20.69 -44.25 -7.69
C LEU A 5 19.95 -43.20 -6.84
N LEU A 6 19.02 -43.62 -5.98
CA LEU A 6 18.35 -42.77 -5.00
C LEU A 6 19.35 -42.10 -4.04
N ILE A 7 20.29 -42.87 -3.48
CA ILE A 7 21.31 -42.33 -2.57
C ILE A 7 22.20 -41.32 -3.28
N THR A 8 22.60 -41.58 -4.54
CA THR A 8 23.39 -40.65 -5.33
C THR A 8 22.61 -39.36 -5.64
N LEU A 9 21.33 -39.47 -5.99
CA LEU A 9 20.48 -38.29 -6.23
C LEU A 9 20.35 -37.44 -4.97
N VAL A 10 20.06 -38.05 -3.81
CA VAL A 10 19.97 -37.31 -2.54
C VAL A 10 21.31 -36.62 -2.21
N LYS A 11 22.44 -37.31 -2.39
CA LYS A 11 23.78 -36.74 -2.15
C LYS A 11 24.12 -35.55 -3.04
N ILE A 12 23.48 -35.39 -4.19
CA ILE A 12 23.72 -34.26 -5.10
C ILE A 12 22.69 -33.16 -4.87
N PHE A 13 21.40 -33.52 -4.81
CA PHE A 13 20.32 -32.55 -4.69
C PHE A 13 20.29 -31.84 -3.35
N VAL A 14 20.56 -32.55 -2.24
CA VAL A 14 20.56 -31.94 -0.90
C VAL A 14 21.61 -30.84 -0.77
N PRO A 15 22.91 -31.07 -1.01
CA PRO A 15 23.90 -30.00 -0.92
C PRO A 15 23.69 -28.90 -1.95
N SER A 16 23.25 -29.23 -3.17
CA SER A 16 22.94 -28.22 -4.20
C SER A 16 21.79 -27.30 -3.75
N ALA A 17 20.74 -27.85 -3.16
CA ALA A 17 19.63 -27.08 -2.62
C ALA A 17 20.07 -26.19 -1.44
N ILE A 18 20.91 -26.73 -0.55
CA ILE A 18 21.47 -25.96 0.58
C ILE A 18 22.28 -24.77 0.06
N LEU A 19 23.18 -25.00 -0.92
CA LEU A 19 23.99 -23.93 -1.51
C LEU A 19 23.14 -22.86 -2.19
N LEU A 20 22.08 -23.25 -2.91
CA LEU A 20 21.16 -22.31 -3.54
C LEU A 20 20.40 -21.46 -2.51
N VAL A 21 19.89 -22.07 -1.44
CA VAL A 21 19.20 -21.34 -0.37
C VAL A 21 20.15 -20.36 0.32
N LEU A 22 21.35 -20.82 0.71
CA LEU A 22 22.34 -19.97 1.36
C LEU A 22 22.82 -18.83 0.44
N GLY A 23 23.10 -19.14 -0.83
CA GLY A 23 23.45 -18.12 -1.82
C GLY A 23 22.33 -17.10 -2.03
N GLY A 24 21.08 -17.57 -2.07
CA GLY A 24 19.90 -16.71 -2.13
C GLY A 24 19.81 -15.78 -0.94
N LEU A 25 19.97 -16.28 0.30
CA LEU A 25 19.92 -15.47 1.52
C LEU A 25 21.08 -14.49 1.67
N LEU A 26 22.23 -14.74 1.04
CA LEU A 26 23.39 -13.83 1.05
C LEU A 26 23.25 -12.70 0.03
N VAL A 27 22.62 -12.96 -1.12
CA VAL A 27 22.41 -11.96 -2.18
C VAL A 27 21.13 -11.17 -1.96
N TRP A 28 20.11 -11.83 -1.43
CA TRP A 28 18.81 -11.26 -1.13
C TRP A 28 18.60 -11.28 0.37
N GLU A 29 18.49 -10.09 0.98
CA GLU A 29 18.04 -9.95 2.35
C GLU A 29 16.50 -10.10 2.38
N PRO A 30 15.94 -11.25 2.83
CA PRO A 30 14.50 -11.38 2.92
C PRO A 30 13.99 -10.49 4.04
N HIS A 31 13.43 -9.34 3.68
CA HIS A 31 12.78 -8.46 4.63
C HIS A 31 11.35 -8.96 4.89
N ILE A 32 11.15 -9.61 6.03
CA ILE A 32 9.84 -10.11 6.47
C ILE A 32 9.37 -9.25 7.63
N GLU A 33 8.39 -8.39 7.38
CA GLU A 33 7.71 -7.63 8.43
C GLU A 33 6.40 -8.32 8.80
N LEU A 34 6.32 -8.80 10.04
CA LEU A 34 5.09 -9.31 10.63
C LEU A 34 4.54 -8.24 11.57
N ALA A 35 3.43 -7.62 11.17
CA ALA A 35 2.76 -6.63 11.98
C ALA A 35 1.35 -7.12 12.35
N PHE A 36 1.06 -7.15 13.65
CA PHE A 36 -0.23 -7.56 14.19
C PHE A 36 -0.95 -6.33 14.74
N TYR A 37 -2.08 -5.99 14.15
CA TYR A 37 -2.92 -4.89 14.60
C TYR A 37 -4.33 -5.40 14.91
N SER A 38 -4.91 -4.96 16.03
CA SER A 38 -6.31 -5.26 16.37
C SER A 38 -7.23 -4.62 15.35
N ARG A 39 -8.23 -5.28 14.79
CA ARG A 39 -9.13 -4.66 13.79
C ARG A 39 -9.74 -3.31 14.21
N ASP A 40 -9.87 -3.10 15.52
CA ASP A 40 -10.41 -1.88 16.12
C ASP A 40 -9.40 -0.71 16.15
N TRP A 41 -8.13 -0.94 15.81
CA TRP A 41 -7.04 0.06 15.83
C TRP A 41 -7.34 1.26 14.93
N ILE A 42 -8.08 1.04 13.85
CA ILE A 42 -8.47 2.10 12.91
C ILE A 42 -9.34 3.13 13.62
N GLN A 43 -10.17 2.73 14.58
CA GLN A 43 -11.08 3.64 15.27
C GLN A 43 -10.33 4.57 16.24
N SER A 44 -9.23 4.11 16.84
CA SER A 44 -8.42 4.93 17.74
C SER A 44 -7.58 5.98 17.01
N GLU A 45 -7.33 5.80 15.72
CA GLU A 45 -6.52 6.70 14.90
C GLU A 45 -7.34 7.73 14.12
N ILE A 46 -8.68 7.71 14.24
CA ILE A 46 -9.53 8.74 13.64
C ILE A 46 -9.38 10.01 14.47
N GLU A 47 -8.45 10.87 14.04
CA GLU A 47 -8.36 12.21 14.60
C GLU A 47 -9.65 12.99 14.28
N PRO A 48 -10.26 13.64 15.29
CA PRO A 48 -11.38 14.52 15.03
C PRO A 48 -10.91 15.65 14.12
N ILE A 49 -11.60 15.82 12.99
CA ILE A 49 -11.42 16.98 12.11
C ILE A 49 -11.65 18.25 12.93
N LEU A 50 -10.56 18.91 13.28
CA LEU A 50 -10.57 20.26 13.84
C LEU A 50 -11.33 21.18 12.86
N PRO A 51 -12.05 22.19 13.37
CA PRO A 51 -12.70 23.15 12.50
C PRO A 51 -11.64 23.72 11.55
N LEU A 52 -11.89 23.57 10.24
CA LEU A 52 -11.01 23.96 9.16
C LEU A 52 -10.81 25.48 9.16
N ALA A 53 -10.04 26.05 10.10
CA ALA A 53 -9.58 27.44 10.24
C ALA A 53 -10.46 28.57 9.62
N GLY A 54 -11.78 28.43 9.58
CA GLY A 54 -12.69 29.31 8.82
C GLY A 54 -12.56 29.26 7.28
N CYS A 55 -11.87 28.27 6.69
CA CYS A 55 -11.73 28.10 5.24
C CYS A 55 -13.08 27.88 4.54
N PHE A 56 -14.02 27.22 5.23
CA PHE A 56 -15.37 26.92 4.71
C PHE A 56 -16.45 27.72 5.45
N ASP A 57 -16.19 29.00 5.67
CA ASP A 57 -17.18 29.93 6.21
C ASP A 57 -18.28 30.18 5.15
N PRO A 58 -19.55 29.80 5.41
CA PRO A 58 -20.64 30.00 4.45
C PRO A 58 -20.85 31.47 4.10
N ALA A 59 -20.47 32.41 4.97
CA ALA A 59 -20.54 33.84 4.70
C ALA A 59 -19.50 34.31 3.66
N ARG A 60 -18.45 33.53 3.40
CA ARG A 60 -17.39 33.83 2.43
C ARG A 60 -17.62 33.18 1.07
N VAL A 61 -18.66 32.36 0.93
CA VAL A 61 -19.01 31.75 -0.34
C VAL A 61 -19.52 32.85 -1.27
N SER A 62 -18.83 33.05 -2.39
CA SER A 62 -19.23 34.05 -3.39
C SER A 62 -20.65 33.74 -3.90
N PRO A 63 -21.56 34.72 -3.94
CA PRO A 63 -22.89 34.55 -4.54
C PRO A 63 -22.84 34.18 -6.02
N ARG A 64 -21.71 34.41 -6.69
CA ARG A 64 -21.47 34.04 -8.10
C ARG A 64 -21.08 32.57 -8.25
N TYR A 65 -20.78 31.86 -7.17
CA TYR A 65 -20.40 30.46 -7.21
C TYR A 65 -21.64 29.58 -7.34
N ASN A 66 -21.75 28.84 -8.45
CA ASN A 66 -22.86 27.93 -8.68
C ASN A 66 -22.57 26.56 -8.04
N VAL A 67 -23.08 26.39 -6.82
CA VAL A 67 -22.92 25.15 -6.05
C VAL A 67 -23.53 23.94 -6.75
N SER A 68 -24.68 24.12 -7.40
CA SER A 68 -25.39 23.05 -8.10
C SER A 68 -24.59 22.51 -9.28
N ASP A 69 -23.97 23.40 -10.07
CA ASP A 69 -23.11 23.01 -11.19
C ASP A 69 -21.81 22.34 -10.70
N ALA A 70 -21.22 22.82 -9.60
CA ALA A 70 -20.04 22.20 -9.02
C ALA A 70 -20.29 20.79 -8.45
N LEU A 71 -21.48 20.54 -7.89
CA LEU A 71 -21.86 19.25 -7.31
C LEU A 71 -22.30 18.25 -8.37
N TYR A 72 -23.21 18.65 -9.27
CA TYR A 72 -23.92 17.77 -10.20
C TYR A 72 -23.52 17.95 -11.67
N GLY A 73 -22.77 19.00 -11.99
CA GLY A 73 -22.24 19.22 -13.32
C GLY A 73 -21.09 18.27 -13.67
N PRO A 74 -20.64 18.29 -14.94
CA PRO A 74 -19.55 17.44 -15.41
C PRO A 74 -18.25 17.74 -14.66
N LYS A 75 -17.69 16.73 -13.97
CA LYS A 75 -16.42 16.84 -13.26
C LYS A 75 -15.28 16.98 -14.28
N ARG A 76 -14.54 18.09 -14.20
CA ARG A 76 -13.38 18.34 -15.07
C ARG A 76 -12.05 17.89 -14.46
N THR A 77 -12.00 17.82 -13.14
CA THR A 77 -10.83 17.43 -12.36
C THR A 77 -11.28 16.56 -11.20
N GLU A 78 -10.96 15.27 -11.27
CA GLU A 78 -11.20 14.32 -10.19
C GLU A 78 -9.86 13.94 -9.55
N VAL A 79 -9.83 13.94 -8.22
CA VAL A 79 -8.68 13.46 -7.46
C VAL A 79 -8.87 11.98 -7.22
N HIS A 80 -8.02 11.17 -7.84
CA HIS A 80 -7.96 9.73 -7.58
C HIS A 80 -6.79 9.43 -6.66
N ALA A 81 -6.98 8.44 -5.78
CA ALA A 81 -5.92 7.97 -4.89
C ALA A 81 -4.69 7.55 -5.71
N GLY A 82 -3.51 8.08 -5.35
CA GLY A 82 -2.24 7.77 -6.01
C GLY A 82 -1.93 8.58 -7.28
N LEU A 83 -2.81 9.49 -7.71
CA LEU A 83 -2.51 10.40 -8.83
C LEU A 83 -2.30 11.84 -8.32
N PRO A 84 -1.12 12.46 -8.56
CA PRO A 84 -0.90 13.85 -8.19
C PRO A 84 -1.79 14.77 -9.04
N LEU A 85 -2.51 15.68 -8.40
CA LEU A 85 -3.26 16.71 -9.08
C LEU A 85 -2.28 17.59 -9.87
N ARG A 86 -2.40 17.62 -11.20
CA ARG A 86 -1.63 18.55 -12.02
C ARG A 86 -2.27 19.92 -11.92
N LEU A 87 -1.71 20.78 -11.06
CA LEU A 87 -2.01 22.20 -11.05
C LEU A 87 -1.45 22.81 -12.33
N GLY A 88 -2.30 23.43 -13.15
CA GLY A 88 -1.96 24.14 -14.38
C GLY A 88 -2.67 25.49 -14.39
#